data_AF-A0A537FEZ5-F1
#
_entry.id   AF-A0A537FEZ5-F1
#
_cell.length_a   1.000
_cell.length_b   1.000
_cell.length_c   1.000
_cell.angle_alpha   90.00
_cell.angle_beta   90.00
_cell.angle_gamma   90.00
#
_symmetry.space_group_name_H-M   'P 1'
#
loop_
_entity.id
_entity.type
_entity.pdbx_description
1 polymer ?
#
loop_
_entity_poly.entity_id
_entity_poly.type
_entity_poly.pdbx_seq_one_letter_code
_entity_poly.pdbx_strand_id
1 'polypeptide(L)'
;MVAEGIPEIVYYLGFVTVSTIGLVVVLLLLISPKDPRPTPEKHAAFESGQIAAGRGRTRFIVQYYPYLLMFVVYDVVAMFLFAWAVNLRALGAPGTIPILVFMAVLLTPLAYALRLANKPENW
;
A
#
# COMPACT_ATOMS: atom_id res chain seq x y z
N MET A 1 -22.18 19.43 8.78
CA MET A 1 -21.05 19.51 7.84
C MET A 1 -20.29 18.18 7.69
N VAL A 2 -19.73 17.56 8.74
CA VAL A 2 -19.01 16.26 8.58
C VAL A 2 -19.93 15.07 8.28
N ALA A 3 -21.10 14.99 8.92
CA ALA A 3 -22.04 13.88 8.75
C ALA A 3 -22.70 13.83 7.36
N GLU A 4 -22.66 14.91 6.58
CA GLU A 4 -23.22 14.95 5.22
C GLU A 4 -22.20 14.50 4.15
N GLY A 5 -20.90 14.60 4.41
CA GLY A 5 -19.85 14.15 3.47
C GLY A 5 -19.55 12.65 3.55
N ILE A 6 -19.74 12.03 4.72
CA ILE A 6 -19.56 10.58 4.91
C ILE A 6 -20.44 9.74 3.97
N PRO A 7 -21.77 9.99 3.84
CA PRO A 7 -22.59 9.23 2.91
C PRO A 7 -22.16 9.44 1.46
N GLU A 8 -21.78 10.65 1.05
CA GLU A 8 -21.31 10.95 -0.31
C GLU A 8 -20.04 10.16 -0.67
N ILE A 9 -19.06 10.11 0.23
CA ILE A 9 -17.83 9.32 0.05
C ILE A 9 -18.17 7.82 -0.09
N VAL A 10 -19.08 7.32 0.73
CA VAL A 10 -19.50 5.91 0.69
C VAL A 10 -20.21 5.60 -0.64
N TYR A 11 -21.08 6.48 -1.12
CA TYR A 11 -21.72 6.32 -2.42
C TYR A 11 -20.71 6.34 -3.56
N TYR A 12 -19.75 7.27 -3.54
CA TYR A 12 -18.70 7.35 -4.54
C TYR A 12 -17.80 6.12 -4.56
N LEU A 13 -17.31 5.67 -3.40
CA LEU A 13 -16.50 4.46 -3.27
C LEU A 13 -17.27 3.21 -3.70
N GLY A 14 -18.55 3.12 -3.31
CA GLY A 14 -19.44 2.05 -3.73
C GLY A 14 -19.62 2.03 -5.24
N PHE A 15 -19.88 3.20 -5.85
CA PHE A 15 -20.03 3.33 -7.29
C PHE A 15 -18.74 2.94 -8.05
N VAL A 16 -17.57 3.42 -7.63
CA VAL A 16 -16.28 3.09 -8.26
C VAL A 16 -16.00 1.59 -8.15
N THR A 17 -16.24 1.00 -6.99
CA THR A 17 -15.99 -0.43 -6.76
C THR A 17 -16.92 -1.29 -7.61
N VAL A 18 -18.23 -1.01 -7.58
CA VAL A 18 -19.23 -1.77 -8.33
C VAL A 18 -19.06 -1.60 -9.83
N SER A 19 -18.79 -0.39 -10.31
CA SER A 19 -18.56 -0.13 -11.73
C SER A 19 -17.27 -0.80 -12.23
N THR A 20 -16.20 -0.80 -11.45
CA THR A 20 -14.95 -1.48 -11.81
C THR A 20 -15.14 -2.99 -11.86
N ILE A 21 -15.74 -3.60 -10.83
CA ILE A 21 -16.02 -5.04 -10.81
C ILE A 21 -16.98 -5.40 -11.94
N GLY A 22 -18.05 -4.64 -12.12
CA GLY A 22 -19.04 -4.84 -13.18
C GLY A 22 -18.39 -4.77 -14.56
N LEU A 23 -17.54 -3.78 -14.80
CA LEU A 23 -16.79 -3.65 -16.05
C LEU A 23 -15.88 -4.87 -16.27
N VAL A 24 -15.06 -5.25 -15.28
CA VAL A 24 -14.17 -6.41 -15.40
C VAL A 24 -14.97 -7.69 -15.70
N VAL A 25 -16.07 -7.93 -15.00
CA VAL A 25 -16.93 -9.10 -15.23
C VAL A 25 -17.55 -9.08 -16.63
N VAL A 26 -18.10 -7.94 -17.06
CA VAL A 26 -18.69 -7.81 -18.40
C VAL A 26 -17.64 -8.06 -19.49
N LEU A 27 -16.43 -7.49 -19.34
CA LEU A 27 -15.33 -7.72 -20.28
C LEU A 27 -14.91 -9.19 -20.30
N LEU A 28 -14.82 -9.85 -19.14
CA LEU A 28 -14.51 -11.28 -19.06
C LEU A 28 -15.59 -12.15 -19.68
N LEU A 29 -16.87 -11.77 -19.60
CA LEU A 29 -17.97 -12.56 -20.17
C LEU A 29 -18.15 -12.35 -21.68
N LEU A 30 -17.95 -11.13 -22.17
CA LEU A 30 -18.21 -10.75 -23.56
C LEU A 30 -16.99 -10.91 -24.48
N ILE A 31 -15.78 -10.60 -23.98
CA ILE A 31 -14.57 -10.51 -24.82
C ILE A 31 -13.65 -11.71 -24.61
N SER A 32 -13.60 -12.28 -23.41
CA SER A 32 -12.65 -13.36 -23.10
C SER A 32 -12.87 -14.59 -23.99
N PRO A 33 -11.86 -15.01 -24.78
CA PRO A 33 -11.96 -16.22 -25.59
C PRO A 33 -12.16 -17.45 -24.72
N LYS A 34 -13.30 -18.11 -24.84
CA LYS A 34 -13.56 -19.38 -24.17
C LYS A 34 -12.87 -20.48 -24.97
N ASP A 35 -11.97 -21.20 -24.30
CA ASP A 35 -11.25 -22.32 -24.89
C ASP A 35 -12.14 -23.57 -24.88
N PRO A 36 -12.57 -24.09 -26.04
CA PRO A 36 -13.46 -25.23 -26.12
C PRO A 36 -12.76 -26.56 -25.77
N ARG A 37 -11.43 -26.58 -25.66
CA ARG A 37 -10.65 -27.78 -25.30
C ARG A 37 -9.55 -27.39 -24.30
N PRO A 38 -9.92 -27.12 -23.03
CA PRO A 38 -8.95 -26.73 -22.03
C PRO A 38 -7.91 -27.84 -21.84
N THR A 39 -6.65 -27.52 -22.10
CA THR A 39 -5.53 -28.42 -21.83
C THR A 39 -5.11 -28.30 -20.37
N PRO A 40 -4.73 -29.41 -19.69
CA PRO A 40 -4.23 -29.36 -18.31
C PRO A 40 -3.06 -28.37 -18.14
N GLU A 41 -2.23 -28.26 -19.18
CA GLU A 41 -1.02 -27.42 -19.15
C GLU A 41 -1.31 -25.92 -19.13
N LYS A 42 -2.50 -25.51 -19.58
CA LYS A 42 -2.95 -24.11 -19.46
C LYS A 42 -3.18 -23.69 -18.00
N HIS A 43 -3.47 -24.67 -17.14
CA HIS A 43 -3.75 -24.47 -15.71
C HIS A 43 -2.58 -24.92 -14.82
N ALA A 44 -1.53 -25.50 -15.40
CA ALA A 44 -0.33 -25.88 -14.68
C ALA A 44 0.50 -24.65 -14.30
N ALA A 45 1.25 -24.76 -13.20
CA ALA A 45 2.19 -23.73 -12.80
C ALA A 45 3.29 -23.56 -13.86
N PHE A 46 3.65 -22.31 -14.16
CA PHE A 46 4.69 -22.02 -15.14
C PHE A 46 6.08 -22.35 -14.58
N GLU A 47 6.75 -23.34 -15.18
CA GLU A 47 8.12 -23.78 -14.86
C GLU A 47 8.95 -23.96 -16.16
N SER A 48 8.81 -23.05 -17.13
CA SER A 48 9.51 -23.11 -18.42
C SER A 48 9.36 -24.45 -19.16
N GLY A 49 8.20 -25.10 -19.04
CA GLY A 49 7.90 -26.40 -19.67
C GLY A 49 8.27 -27.63 -18.84
N GLN A 50 8.85 -27.46 -17.64
CA GLN A 50 9.08 -28.54 -16.69
C GLN A 50 7.81 -28.83 -15.86
N ILE A 51 7.69 -30.08 -15.40
CA ILE A 51 6.63 -30.47 -14.46
C ILE A 51 6.99 -29.87 -13.09
N ALA A 52 6.18 -28.92 -12.61
CA ALA A 52 6.37 -28.30 -11.32
C ALA A 52 6.42 -29.38 -10.21
N ALA A 53 7.55 -29.49 -9.52
CA ALA A 53 7.80 -30.53 -8.53
C ALA A 53 8.04 -29.94 -7.13
N GLY A 54 7.33 -30.49 -6.15
CA GLY A 54 7.48 -30.13 -4.74
C GLY A 54 6.68 -28.89 -4.31
N ARG A 55 6.73 -28.60 -3.01
CA ARG A 55 6.27 -27.31 -2.47
C ARG A 55 7.36 -26.28 -2.75
N GLY A 56 7.01 -25.15 -3.35
CA GLY A 56 7.92 -24.02 -3.54
C GLY A 56 8.67 -23.74 -2.23
N ARG A 57 9.97 -24.04 -2.19
CA ARG A 57 10.82 -23.76 -1.03
C ARG A 57 11.11 -22.27 -1.01
N THR A 58 10.12 -21.48 -0.61
CA THR A 58 10.29 -20.05 -0.46
C THR A 58 11.12 -19.81 0.81
N ARG A 59 12.38 -19.41 0.64
CA ARG A 59 13.04 -18.65 1.71
C ARG A 59 12.24 -17.36 1.84
N PHE A 60 11.56 -17.16 2.95
CA PHE A 60 10.90 -15.87 3.21
C PHE A 60 11.98 -14.80 3.30
N ILE A 61 12.14 -14.04 2.22
CA ILE A 61 13.12 -12.97 2.16
C ILE A 61 12.55 -11.80 2.96
N VAL A 62 12.98 -11.68 4.22
CA VAL A 62 12.53 -10.63 5.16
C VAL A 62 13.14 -9.25 4.84
N GLN A 63 13.81 -9.09 3.71
CA GLN A 63 14.45 -7.84 3.29
C GLN A 63 13.49 -6.65 3.22
N TYR A 64 12.20 -6.90 2.95
CA TYR A 64 11.17 -5.85 2.88
C TYR A 64 10.53 -5.52 4.24
N TYR A 65 10.78 -6.32 5.28
CA TYR A 65 10.16 -6.14 6.58
C TYR A 65 10.51 -4.79 7.25
N PRO A 66 11.77 -4.32 7.24
CA PRO A 66 12.11 -2.99 7.78
C PRO A 66 11.41 -1.85 7.05
N TYR A 67 11.16 -1.98 5.74
CA TYR A 67 10.42 -0.98 4.96
C TYR A 67 8.96 -0.87 5.39
N LEU A 68 8.31 -2.01 5.62
CA LEU A 68 6.93 -2.05 6.11
C LEU A 68 6.83 -1.47 7.53
N LEU A 69 7.74 -1.84 8.42
CA LEU A 69 7.78 -1.26 9.77
C LEU A 69 7.99 0.26 9.73
N MET A 70 8.91 0.72 8.88
CA MET A 70 9.16 2.15 8.69
C MET A 70 7.91 2.86 8.16
N PHE A 71 7.25 2.30 7.14
CA PHE A 71 6.03 2.86 6.60
C PHE A 71 4.95 3.01 7.66
N VAL A 72 4.66 1.95 8.43
CA VAL A 72 3.62 1.96 9.47
C VAL A 72 3.89 3.01 10.55
N VAL A 73 5.14 3.16 10.98
CA VAL A 73 5.51 4.17 11.99
C VAL A 73 5.32 5.58 11.46
N TYR A 74 5.73 5.87 10.22
CA TYR A 74 5.69 7.22 9.65
C TYR A 74 4.30 7.61 9.12
N ASP A 75 3.46 6.63 8.79
CA ASP A 75 2.07 6.87 8.40
C ASP A 75 1.28 7.54 9.55
N VAL A 76 1.47 7.06 10.78
CA VAL A 76 0.89 7.68 11.98
C VAL A 76 1.38 9.12 12.17
N VAL A 77 2.65 9.39 11.85
CA VAL A 77 3.24 10.74 11.93
C VAL A 77 2.59 11.67 10.91
N ALA A 78 2.34 11.19 9.69
CA ALA A 78 1.66 11.96 8.65
C ALA A 78 0.23 12.34 9.08
N MET A 79 -0.49 11.43 9.75
CA MET A 79 -1.80 11.72 10.31
C MET A 79 -1.75 12.87 11.35
N PHE A 80 -0.76 12.87 12.25
CA PHE A 80 -0.57 13.97 13.21
C PHE A 80 -0.20 15.29 12.53
N LEU A 81 0.66 15.24 11.52
CA LEU A 81 1.02 16.41 10.71
C LEU A 81 -0.19 17.01 10.02
N PHE A 82 -1.07 16.17 9.46
CA PHE A 82 -2.30 16.63 8.83
C PHE A 82 -3.24 17.31 9.84
N ALA A 83 -3.43 16.71 11.02
CA ALA A 83 -4.25 17.29 12.08
C ALA A 83 -3.73 18.66 12.55
N TRP A 84 -2.41 18.81 12.69
CA TRP A 84 -1.77 20.09 12.97
C TRP A 84 -1.92 21.08 11.80
N ALA A 85 -1.68 20.65 10.56
CA ALA A 85 -1.73 21.50 9.37
C ALA A 85 -3.12 22.14 9.17
N VAL A 86 -4.19 21.38 9.40
CA VAL A 86 -5.57 21.90 9.33
C VAL A 86 -5.83 22.99 10.38
N ASN A 87 -5.15 22.95 11.52
CA ASN A 87 -5.33 23.88 12.65
C ASN A 87 -4.20 24.91 12.78
N LEU A 88 -3.30 25.01 11.80
CA LEU A 88 -2.06 25.78 11.89
C LEU A 88 -2.31 27.27 12.20
N ARG A 89 -3.36 27.86 11.63
CA ARG A 89 -3.75 29.26 11.87
C ARG A 89 -4.28 29.51 13.29
N ALA A 90 -4.98 28.54 13.87
CA ALA A 90 -5.56 28.67 15.20
C ALA A 90 -4.53 28.42 16.32
N LEU A 91 -3.58 27.51 16.08
CA LEU A 91 -2.55 27.10 17.03
C LEU A 91 -1.38 28.10 17.14
N GLY A 92 -1.09 28.85 16.07
CA GLY A 92 -0.02 29.83 16.04
C GLY A 92 1.37 29.25 16.38
N ALA A 93 2.27 30.12 16.86
CA ALA A 93 3.61 29.72 17.31
C ALA A 93 3.63 28.67 18.45
N PRO A 94 2.81 28.76 19.52
CA PRO A 94 2.91 27.83 20.64
C PRO A 94 2.49 26.40 20.29
N GLY A 95 1.56 26.21 19.33
CA GLY A 95 1.23 24.86 18.84
C GLY A 95 2.13 24.37 17.72
N THR A 96 2.84 25.25 17.03
CA THR A 96 3.75 24.90 15.93
C THR A 96 5.13 24.44 16.41
N ILE A 97 5.71 25.12 17.42
CA ILE A 97 7.07 24.79 17.90
C ILE A 97 7.19 23.33 18.38
N PRO A 98 6.26 22.78 19.19
CA PRO A 98 6.34 21.39 19.62
C PRO A 98 6.27 20.39 18.46
N ILE A 99 5.46 20.67 17.43
CA ILE A 99 5.33 19.83 16.23
C ILE A 99 6.64 19.83 15.44
N LEU A 100 7.29 20.99 15.29
CA LEU A 100 8.58 21.09 14.61
C LEU A 100 9.67 20.31 15.36
N VAL A 101 9.69 20.38 16.70
CA VAL A 101 10.63 19.59 17.52
C VAL A 101 10.34 18.10 17.38
N PHE A 102 9.07 17.69 17.43
CA PHE A 102 8.65 16.31 17.21
C PHE A 102 9.08 15.79 15.82
N MET A 103 8.91 16.60 14.77
CA MET A 103 9.39 16.27 13.43
C MET A 103 10.91 16.09 13.39
N ALA A 104 11.68 17.00 14.00
CA ALA A 104 13.14 16.91 14.00
C ALA A 104 13.63 15.60 14.67
N VAL A 105 13.01 15.21 15.78
CA VAL A 105 13.31 13.94 16.46
C VAL A 105 12.97 12.75 15.55
N LEU A 106 11.81 12.76 14.91
CA LEU A 106 11.38 11.66 14.04
C LEU A 106 12.13 11.56 12.72
N LEU A 107 12.66 12.64 12.18
CA LEU A 107 13.51 12.56 10.98
C LEU A 107 14.83 11.82 11.25
N THR A 108 15.25 11.70 12.52
CA THR A 108 16.49 11.01 12.91
C THR A 108 16.46 9.51 12.60
N PRO A 109 15.47 8.71 13.05
CA PRO A 109 15.37 7.30 12.67
C PRO A 109 15.19 7.10 11.16
N LEU A 110 14.54 8.03 10.44
CA LEU A 110 14.39 7.96 8.98
C LEU A 110 15.76 8.09 8.32
N ALA A 111 16.52 9.11 8.70
CA ALA A 111 17.87 9.33 8.19
C ALA A 111 18.78 8.11 8.47
N TYR A 112 18.69 7.52 9.67
CA TYR A 112 19.43 6.31 10.01
C TYR A 112 19.05 5.12 9.13
N ALA A 113 17.76 4.87 8.93
CA ALA A 113 17.32 3.76 8.10
C ALA A 113 17.66 3.95 6.62
N LEU A 114 17.58 5.17 6.09
CA LEU A 114 18.02 5.48 4.72
C LEU A 114 19.52 5.22 4.56
N ARG A 115 20.32 5.58 5.56
CA ARG A 115 21.76 5.23 5.58
C ARG A 115 21.97 3.72 5.58
N LEU A 116 21.19 2.96 6.36
CA LEU A 116 21.28 1.51 6.43
C LEU A 116 20.84 0.84 5.12
N ALA A 117 19.80 1.37 4.47
CA ALA A 117 19.31 0.89 3.19
C ALA A 117 20.34 1.04 2.06
N ASN A 118 21.18 2.07 2.10
CA ASN A 118 22.23 2.30 1.08
C ASN A 118 23.43 1.35 1.20
N LYS A 119 23.49 0.48 2.21
CA LYS A 119 24.58 -0.48 2.37
C LYS A 119 24.29 -1.76 1.58
N PRO A 120 25.08 -2.08 0.53
CA PRO A 120 24.83 -3.23 -0.35
C PRO A 120 24.94 -4.58 0.39
N GLU A 121 25.69 -4.62 1.49
CA GLU A 121 25.84 -5.78 2.39
C GLU A 121 24.54 -6.21 3.11
N ASN A 122 23.50 -5.37 3.09
CA ASN A 122 22.18 -5.67 3.68
C ASN A 122 21.18 -6.29 2.69
N TRP A 123 21.63 -6.51 1.45
CA TRP A 123 20.85 -7.03 0.31
C TRP A 123 21.48 -8.30 -0.25
#